data_AF-D1QW97-F1
#
_entry.id   AF-D1QW97-F1
#
_cell.length_a   1.000
_cell.length_b   1.000
_cell.length_c   1.000
_cell.angle_alpha   90.00
_cell.angle_beta   90.00
_cell.angle_gamma   90.00
#
_symmetry.space_group_name_H-M   'P 1'
#
loop_
_entity.id
_entity.type
_entity.pdbx_description
1 polymer ?
#
loop_
_entity_poly.entity_id
_entity_poly.type
_entity_poly.pdbx_seq_one_letter_code
_entity_poly.pdbx_strand_id
1 'polypeptide(L)'
;DLFIVPLDAKERPILLEIIEDRHERKSTIITSQYPSSNWYDMIGDPTIADAILDRIIHTAHTIELYGDSMRKLRAKKSQSL
;
A
#
# COMPACT_ATOMS: atom_id res chain seq x y z
N ASP A 1 5.52 -1.84 -3.10
CA ASP A 1 5.10 -0.55 -2.55
C ASP A 1 3.93 -0.02 -3.34
N LEU A 2 2.75 -0.10 -2.72
CA LEU A 2 1.48 0.29 -3.30
C LEU A 2 1.37 1.81 -3.38
N PHE A 3 0.67 2.31 -4.40
CA PHE A 3 0.33 3.72 -4.59
C PHE A 3 1.53 4.69 -4.59
N ILE A 4 2.71 4.23 -5.05
CA ILE A 4 3.82 5.15 -5.36
C ILE A 4 3.45 6.08 -6.52
N VAL A 5 2.71 5.54 -7.49
CA VAL A 5 2.17 6.25 -8.64
C VAL A 5 0.65 6.08 -8.62
N PRO A 6 -0.13 7.14 -8.91
CA PRO A 6 -1.58 7.02 -9.03
C PRO A 6 -1.96 5.99 -10.10
N LEU A 7 -3.03 5.24 -9.84
CA LEU A 7 -3.53 4.23 -10.76
C LEU A 7 -4.21 4.88 -11.97
N ASP A 8 -3.90 4.34 -13.15
CA ASP A 8 -4.64 4.66 -14.35
C ASP A 8 -5.99 3.91 -14.43
N ALA A 9 -6.82 4.27 -15.41
CA ALA A 9 -8.15 3.69 -15.58
C ALA A 9 -8.14 2.17 -15.86
N LYS A 10 -7.06 1.63 -16.40
CA LYS A 10 -6.91 0.20 -16.71
C LYS A 10 -6.42 -0.60 -15.50
N GLU A 11 -5.61 0.01 -14.64
CA GLU A 11 -5.03 -0.61 -13.45
C GLU A 11 -6.02 -0.75 -12.30
N ARG A 12 -6.94 0.21 -12.14
CA ARG A 12 -7.99 0.21 -11.10
C ARG A 12 -8.80 -1.09 -11.01
N PRO A 13 -9.45 -1.57 -12.09
CA PRO A 13 -10.24 -2.81 -12.03
C PRO A 13 -9.37 -4.03 -11.74
N ILE A 14 -8.12 -4.06 -12.21
CA ILE A 14 -7.18 -5.16 -11.96
C ILE A 14 -6.85 -5.25 -10.47
N LEU A 15 -6.55 -4.11 -9.83
CA LEU A 15 -6.29 -4.12 -8.38
C LEU A 15 -7.54 -4.53 -7.60
N LEU A 16 -8.72 -4.03 -7.98
CA LEU A 16 -9.98 -4.41 -7.34
C LEU A 16 -10.24 -5.92 -7.43
N GLU A 17 -10.04 -6.54 -8.60
CA GLU A 17 -10.20 -7.99 -8.80
C GLU A 17 -9.26 -8.80 -7.90
N ILE A 18 -7.97 -8.41 -7.84
CA ILE A 18 -6.99 -9.07 -6.97
C ILE A 18 -7.38 -8.97 -5.49
N ILE A 19 -7.88 -7.82 -5.06
CA ILE A 19 -8.32 -7.60 -3.67
C ILE A 19 -9.59 -8.40 -3.38
N GLU A 20 -10.58 -8.40 -4.27
CA GLU A 20 -11.82 -9.16 -4.15
C GLU A 20 -11.54 -10.66 -4.01
N ASP A 21 -10.64 -11.21 -4.82
CA ASP A 21 -10.30 -12.64 -4.78
C ASP A 21 -9.71 -13.08 -3.43
N ARG A 22 -9.10 -12.15 -2.69
CA ARG A 22 -8.45 -12.40 -1.39
C ARG A 22 -9.32 -12.02 -0.20
N HIS A 23 -10.23 -11.06 -0.37
CA HIS A 23 -11.09 -10.54 0.68
C HIS A 23 -11.80 -11.67 1.43
N GLU A 24 -11.73 -11.66 2.76
CA GLU A 24 -12.30 -12.68 3.66
C GLU A 24 -11.84 -14.14 3.44
N ARG A 25 -10.87 -14.38 2.55
CA ARG A 25 -10.39 -15.73 2.20
C ARG A 25 -8.94 -15.96 2.59
N LYS A 26 -8.07 -14.95 2.43
CA LYS A 26 -6.63 -15.05 2.69
C LYS A 26 -6.08 -13.74 3.25
N SER A 27 -5.12 -13.81 4.16
CA SER A 27 -4.42 -12.63 4.68
C SER A 27 -3.57 -11.96 3.59
N THR A 28 -3.59 -10.63 3.53
CA THR A 28 -2.82 -9.84 2.55
C THR A 28 -1.94 -8.85 3.30
N ILE A 29 -0.65 -8.84 2.98
CA ILE A 29 0.29 -7.83 3.49
C ILE A 29 0.49 -6.77 2.40
N ILE A 30 0.29 -5.50 2.78
CA ILE A 30 0.47 -4.35 1.89
C ILE A 30 1.57 -3.48 2.49
N THR A 31 2.53 -3.07 1.64
CA THR A 31 3.54 -2.08 2.00
C THR A 31 3.34 -0.83 1.15
N SER A 32 3.49 0.35 1.77
CA SER A 32 3.36 1.64 1.10
C SER A 32 4.34 2.64 1.71
N GLN A 33 4.84 3.55 0.87
CA GLN A 33 5.61 4.71 1.33
C GLN A 33 4.70 5.86 1.78
N TYR A 34 3.44 5.85 1.36
CA TYR A 34 2.43 6.85 1.71
C TYR A 34 1.46 6.30 2.76
N PRO A 35 1.02 7.14 3.71
CA PRO A 35 -0.01 6.75 4.68
C PRO A 35 -1.33 6.43 3.97
N SER A 36 -2.14 5.57 4.58
CA SER A 36 -3.39 5.07 3.98
C SER A 36 -4.42 6.18 3.70
N SER A 37 -4.35 7.29 4.43
CA SER A 37 -5.13 8.51 4.18
C SER A 37 -4.98 9.08 2.77
N ASN A 38 -3.86 8.82 2.11
CA ASN A 38 -3.56 9.32 0.76
C ASN A 38 -4.03 8.39 -0.35
N TRP A 39 -4.41 7.15 -0.02
CA TRP A 39 -4.66 6.12 -1.04
C TRP A 39 -5.91 6.39 -1.86
N TYR A 40 -6.90 7.09 -1.29
CA TYR A 40 -8.12 7.47 -1.99
C TYR A 40 -7.82 8.24 -3.27
N ASP A 41 -7.01 9.29 -3.16
CA ASP A 41 -6.60 10.14 -4.28
C ASP A 41 -5.71 9.40 -5.28
N MET A 42 -4.89 8.45 -4.80
CA MET A 42 -4.01 7.65 -5.66
C MET A 42 -4.79 6.64 -6.51
N ILE A 43 -5.96 6.18 -6.06
CA ILE A 43 -6.83 5.33 -6.86
C ILE A 43 -7.53 6.18 -7.94
N GLY A 44 -7.94 7.41 -7.60
CA GLY A 44 -8.37 8.43 -8.56
C GLY A 44 -9.79 8.24 -9.13
N ASP A 45 -10.48 7.17 -8.77
CA ASP A 45 -11.91 6.96 -9.03
C ASP A 45 -12.63 6.74 -7.68
N PRO A 46 -13.57 7.62 -7.28
CA PRO A 46 -14.21 7.55 -5.97
C PRO A 46 -14.88 6.19 -5.68
N THR A 47 -15.59 5.64 -6.66
CA THR A 47 -16.34 4.40 -6.49
C THR A 47 -15.40 3.20 -6.34
N ILE A 48 -14.35 3.12 -7.16
CA ILE A 48 -13.35 2.07 -7.03
C ILE A 48 -12.52 2.27 -5.76
N ALA A 49 -12.22 3.50 -5.37
CA ALA A 49 -11.50 3.82 -4.15
C ALA A 49 -12.27 3.31 -2.93
N ASP A 50 -13.55 3.64 -2.81
CA ASP A 50 -14.41 3.13 -1.72
C ASP A 50 -14.41 1.59 -1.70
N ALA A 51 -14.59 0.94 -2.85
CA ALA A 51 -14.62 -0.52 -2.94
C ALA A 51 -13.29 -1.17 -2.50
N ILE A 52 -12.16 -0.65 -2.96
CA ILE A 52 -10.83 -1.19 -2.60
C ILE A 52 -10.54 -0.94 -1.12
N LEU A 53 -10.75 0.28 -0.64
CA LEU A 53 -10.37 0.68 0.72
C LEU A 53 -11.25 0.01 1.79
N ASP A 54 -12.53 -0.19 1.52
CA ASP A 54 -13.41 -0.95 2.42
C ASP A 54 -12.89 -2.39 2.64
N ARG A 55 -12.36 -3.02 1.59
CA ARG A 55 -11.83 -4.39 1.66
C ARG A 55 -10.45 -4.51 2.29
N ILE A 56 -9.61 -3.48 2.20
CA ILE A 56 -8.21 -3.57 2.65
C ILE A 56 -7.91 -2.76 3.91
N ILE A 57 -8.65 -1.69 4.22
CA ILE A 57 -8.38 -0.84 5.38
C ILE A 57 -9.31 -1.17 6.54
N HIS A 58 -10.59 -1.42 6.28
CA HIS A 58 -11.62 -1.52 7.32
C HIS A 58 -11.26 -2.60 8.37
N THR A 59 -10.70 -3.73 7.95
CA THR A 59 -10.30 -4.83 8.84
C THR A 59 -8.78 -4.93 9.03
N ALA A 60 -8.00 -3.94 8.60
CA ALA A 60 -6.54 -4.04 8.64
C ALA A 60 -5.95 -3.67 10.00
N HIS A 61 -4.82 -4.32 10.29
CA HIS A 61 -3.88 -3.85 11.30
C HIS A 61 -2.84 -2.95 10.62
N THR A 62 -2.96 -1.64 10.86
CA THR A 62 -2.02 -0.65 10.33
C THR A 62 -0.81 -0.52 11.24
N ILE A 63 0.39 -0.66 10.69
CA ILE A 63 1.65 -0.46 11.40
C ILE A 63 2.42 0.65 10.69
N GLU A 64 2.53 1.81 11.34
CA GLU A 64 3.37 2.89 10.86
C GLU A 64 4.83 2.64 11.26
N LEU A 65 5.73 2.76 10.29
CA LEU A 65 7.16 2.56 10.49
C LEU A 65 7.87 3.91 10.47
N TYR A 66 8.76 4.12 11.44
CA TYR A 66 9.57 5.32 11.57
C TYR A 66 11.06 4.97 11.63
N GLY A 67 11.91 5.95 11.30
CA GLY A 67 13.36 5.85 11.45
C GLY A 67 14.15 6.04 10.15
N ASP A 68 15.47 5.96 10.28
CA ASP A 68 16.40 6.08 9.15
C ASP A 68 16.32 4.87 8.22
N SER A 69 16.60 5.11 6.93
CA SER A 69 16.73 4.02 5.95
C SER A 69 17.76 2.98 6.40
N MET A 70 17.35 1.72 6.45
CA MET A 70 18.25 0.60 6.74
C MET A 70 19.42 0.50 5.75
N ARG A 71 19.26 0.98 4.51
CA ARG A 71 20.34 1.03 3.51
C ARG A 71 21.45 1.99 3.95
N LYS A 72 21.08 3.18 4.43
CA LYS A 72 22.00 4.20 4.97
C LYS A 72 22.76 3.69 6.19
N LEU A 73 22.07 3.01 7.11
CA LEU A 73 22.69 2.44 8.31
C LEU A 73 23.72 1.35 7.97
N ARG A 74 23.39 0.47 7.01
CA ARG A 74 24.31 -0.58 6.54
C ARG A 74 25.53 -0.01 5.82
N ALA A 75 25.35 1.02 4.99
CA ALA A 75 26.46 1.68 4.31
C ALA A 75 27.45 2.31 5.30
N LYS A 76 26.96 3.01 6.33
CA LYS A 76 27.80 3.57 7.41
C LYS A 76 28.61 2.49 8.13
N LYS A 77 27.99 1.34 8.45
CA LYS A 77 28.66 0.22 9.13
C LYS A 77 29.79 -0.39 8.29
N SER A 78 29.63 -0.42 6.97
CA SER A 78 30.66 -0.93 6.05
C SER A 78 31.82 0.04 5.83
N GLN A 79 31.63 1.34 6.06
CA GLN A 79 32.68 2.36 5.95
C GLN A 79 33.48 2.53 7.25
N SER A 80 32.93 2.07 8.38
CA SER A 80 33.61 2.06 9.68
C SER A 80 34.44 0.78 9.93
N LEU A 81 34.50 -0.12 8.96
CA LEU A 81 35.35 -1.32 8.92
C LEU A 81 36.50 -1.07 7.94
#